data_AF-A0AAN6GY93-F1
#
_entry.id   AF-A0AAN6GY93-F1
#
_cell.length_a   1.000
_cell.length_b   1.000
_cell.length_c   1.000
_cell.angle_alpha   90.00
_cell.angle_beta   90.00
_cell.angle_gamma   90.00
#
_symmetry.space_group_name_H-M   'P 1'
#
loop_
_entity.id
_entity.type
_entity.pdbx_description
1 polymer ?
#
loop_
_entity_poly.entity_id
_entity_poly.type
_entity_poly.pdbx_seq_one_letter_code
_entity_poly.pdbx_strand_id
1 'polypeptide(L)'
;MPAHNRAIPDRIEDLSKSIRRKFQKMPTPCGRCKRLRLECQVEVSSGRCTICAQAHKTCDLRVTFQEFQKLAGLREKLERQMEEAEQELSEAEERSRKARAKVRRIRKVLRRAETTELKKFEWEVASLEEAEKIDGFREESPAAAVSLPDQSVPGNPLMEFPLEA
;
A
#
# COMPACT_ATOMS: atom_id res chain seq x y z
N MET A 1 -42.06 -29.99 5.58
CA MET A 1 -41.11 -29.16 6.43
C MET A 1 -40.72 -29.94 7.69
N PRO A 2 -39.53 -30.82 7.54
CA PRO A 2 -39.34 -31.46 8.86
C PRO A 2 -38.10 -30.89 9.58
N ALA A 3 -38.32 -30.09 10.64
CA ALA A 3 -37.59 -29.72 11.89
C ALA A 3 -36.75 -30.89 12.41
N HIS A 4 -35.55 -31.08 11.79
CA HIS A 4 -34.39 -31.90 12.22
C HIS A 4 -34.03 -31.62 13.68
N ASN A 5 -34.86 -32.08 14.58
CA ASN A 5 -34.49 -32.35 15.99
C ASN A 5 -33.32 -33.33 16.08
N ARG A 6 -32.13 -32.81 15.67
CA ARG A 6 -30.90 -33.58 15.94
C ARG A 6 -30.64 -33.69 17.45
N ALA A 7 -31.06 -34.79 18.11
CA ALA A 7 -30.78 -35.43 19.40
C ALA A 7 -29.48 -34.90 20.04
N ILE A 8 -29.38 -33.78 20.77
CA ILE A 8 -28.47 -33.15 21.75
C ILE A 8 -27.24 -34.05 21.97
N PRO A 9 -27.21 -35.43 21.77
CA PRO A 9 -25.96 -36.19 21.97
C PRO A 9 -25.10 -36.22 20.70
N ASP A 10 -25.69 -35.87 19.57
CA ASP A 10 -24.96 -35.88 18.27
C ASP A 10 -24.24 -34.54 18.04
N ARG A 11 -24.67 -33.50 18.71
CA ARG A 11 -24.01 -32.18 18.64
C ARG A 11 -22.81 -32.11 19.59
N ILE A 12 -22.84 -32.92 20.71
CA ILE A 12 -21.71 -32.98 21.68
C ILE A 12 -20.59 -33.86 21.11
N GLU A 13 -21.00 -34.87 20.33
CA GLU A 13 -19.99 -35.73 19.67
C GLU A 13 -19.36 -35.04 18.47
N ASP A 14 -20.12 -34.34 17.72
CA ASP A 14 -19.61 -33.56 16.57
C ASP A 14 -18.75 -32.37 17.03
N LEU A 15 -19.00 -31.87 18.15
CA LEU A 15 -18.20 -30.78 18.75
C LEU A 15 -16.93 -31.34 19.41
N SER A 16 -17.04 -32.50 20.00
CA SER A 16 -15.87 -33.19 20.58
C SER A 16 -14.92 -33.66 19.47
N LYS A 17 -15.50 -34.01 18.35
CA LYS A 17 -14.67 -34.42 17.19
C LYS A 17 -14.06 -33.20 16.50
N SER A 18 -14.80 -32.11 16.38
CA SER A 18 -14.27 -30.84 15.84
C SER A 18 -13.22 -30.22 16.77
N ILE A 19 -13.30 -30.47 18.02
CA ILE A 19 -12.34 -29.97 19.04
C ILE A 19 -11.08 -30.86 19.02
N ARG A 20 -11.26 -32.20 18.69
CA ARG A 20 -10.11 -33.12 18.55
C ARG A 20 -9.30 -32.81 17.29
N ARG A 21 -9.93 -32.23 16.29
CA ARG A 21 -9.29 -32.03 14.97
C ARG A 21 -8.64 -30.64 14.89
N LYS A 22 -9.03 -29.68 15.76
CA LYS A 22 -8.62 -28.27 15.49
C LYS A 22 -7.79 -27.76 16.68
N PHE A 23 -7.61 -28.60 17.85
CA PHE A 23 -6.76 -27.88 18.82
C PHE A 23 -6.44 -28.81 19.98
N GLN A 24 -5.41 -29.66 19.65
CA GLN A 24 -4.96 -30.66 20.65
C GLN A 24 -3.63 -30.24 21.27
N LYS A 25 -3.25 -28.86 20.70
CA LYS A 25 -1.91 -28.61 21.29
C LYS A 25 -1.95 -27.32 22.14
N MET A 26 -1.67 -27.46 23.35
CA MET A 26 -1.60 -26.32 24.28
C MET A 26 -0.36 -25.45 23.99
N PRO A 27 -0.67 -24.09 23.90
CA PRO A 27 0.48 -23.19 23.66
C PRO A 27 1.51 -23.28 24.79
N THR A 28 0.91 -23.48 26.03
CA THR A 28 1.85 -23.68 27.15
C THR A 28 1.62 -25.06 27.78
N PRO A 29 2.69 -25.86 27.59
CA PRO A 29 2.53 -27.24 28.08
C PRO A 29 2.52 -27.31 29.61
N CYS A 30 1.90 -28.38 30.16
CA CYS A 30 1.94 -28.57 31.63
C CYS A 30 3.36 -28.92 32.08
N GLY A 31 3.62 -28.76 33.36
CA GLY A 31 4.98 -28.95 33.93
C GLY A 31 5.61 -30.28 33.52
N ARG A 32 4.85 -31.25 33.53
CA ARG A 32 5.40 -32.57 33.17
C ARG A 32 5.72 -32.65 31.67
N CYS A 33 4.68 -32.23 30.94
CA CYS A 33 4.92 -32.29 29.48
C CYS A 33 6.09 -31.40 29.08
N LYS A 34 6.28 -30.42 29.81
CA LYS A 34 7.43 -29.54 29.49
C LYS A 34 8.76 -30.23 29.83
N ARG A 35 8.79 -30.94 30.92
CA ARG A 35 10.03 -31.63 31.34
C ARG A 35 10.36 -32.78 30.39
N LEU A 36 9.31 -33.27 29.86
CA LEU A 36 9.54 -34.48 29.04
C LEU A 36 9.49 -34.12 27.56
N ARG A 37 9.38 -32.82 27.32
CA ARG A 37 9.33 -32.28 25.95
C ARG A 37 8.27 -33.00 25.10
N LEU A 38 7.16 -33.26 25.76
CA LEU A 38 6.05 -33.87 25.01
C LEU A 38 5.03 -32.81 24.59
N GLU A 39 4.26 -33.25 23.54
CA GLU A 39 3.18 -32.32 23.11
C GLU A 39 1.96 -32.45 24.02
N CYS A 40 1.66 -31.24 24.64
CA CYS A 40 0.55 -31.27 25.62
C CYS A 40 -0.78 -31.01 24.90
N GLN A 41 -1.48 -32.18 24.92
CA GLN A 41 -2.83 -32.02 24.29
C GLN A 41 -3.92 -32.16 25.34
N VAL A 42 -4.88 -31.15 25.27
CA VAL A 42 -5.90 -31.12 26.35
C VAL A 42 -7.15 -31.85 25.86
N GLU A 43 -7.45 -32.79 26.74
CA GLU A 43 -8.78 -33.39 26.54
C GLU A 43 -9.87 -32.56 27.23
N VAL A 44 -10.92 -32.10 26.48
CA VAL A 44 -11.92 -31.11 26.95
C VAL A 44 -12.86 -31.78 27.97
N SER A 45 -12.99 -33.10 27.90
CA SER A 45 -13.91 -33.77 28.84
C SER A 45 -13.28 -33.89 30.24
N SER A 46 -11.99 -34.00 30.25
CA SER A 46 -11.32 -34.26 31.55
C SER A 46 -10.64 -32.99 32.07
N GLY A 47 -10.57 -31.93 31.04
CA GLY A 47 -9.91 -30.67 31.45
C GLY A 47 -8.41 -30.86 31.73
N ARG A 48 -7.92 -32.13 31.49
CA ARG A 48 -6.47 -32.41 31.69
C ARG A 48 -5.85 -32.78 30.33
N CYS A 49 -4.43 -32.67 30.38
CA CYS A 49 -3.78 -33.07 29.11
C CYS A 49 -3.85 -34.60 28.94
N THR A 50 -3.89 -35.06 27.70
CA THR A 50 -4.15 -36.47 27.36
C THR A 50 -3.04 -37.36 27.92
N ILE A 51 -1.86 -36.74 27.97
CA ILE A 51 -0.73 -37.57 28.44
C ILE A 51 -0.83 -37.76 29.95
N CYS A 52 -1.15 -36.76 30.60
CA CYS A 52 -1.25 -36.89 32.06
C CYS A 52 -2.52 -37.66 32.45
N ALA A 53 -3.49 -37.43 31.59
CA ALA A 53 -4.74 -38.16 31.89
C ALA A 53 -4.53 -39.67 31.71
N GLN A 54 -3.71 -40.06 30.72
CA GLN A 54 -3.48 -41.49 30.46
C GLN A 54 -2.55 -42.09 31.51
N ALA A 55 -1.70 -41.27 32.03
CA ALA A 55 -0.71 -41.75 33.02
C ALA A 55 -1.25 -41.63 34.45
N HIS A 56 -2.51 -41.21 34.58
CA HIS A 56 -3.18 -41.01 35.88
C HIS A 56 -2.30 -40.22 36.84
N LYS A 57 -1.56 -39.20 36.25
CA LYS A 57 -0.74 -38.32 37.10
C LYS A 57 -1.39 -36.94 37.20
N THR A 58 -0.83 -36.18 38.20
CA THR A 58 -1.42 -34.83 38.41
C THR A 58 -0.96 -33.87 37.31
N CYS A 59 -2.02 -33.21 36.70
CA CYS A 59 -1.73 -32.24 35.63
C CYS A 59 -1.98 -30.82 36.17
N ASP A 60 -0.92 -30.07 36.11
CA ASP A 60 -1.03 -28.68 36.62
C ASP A 60 -1.81 -27.80 35.63
N LEU A 61 -2.13 -28.36 34.54
CA LEU A 61 -2.85 -27.57 33.52
C LEU A 61 -4.35 -27.91 33.58
N ARG A 62 -5.14 -26.86 34.11
CA ARG A 62 -6.61 -27.10 34.12
C ARG A 62 -7.31 -26.04 33.27
N VAL A 63 -7.66 -26.47 32.13
CA VAL A 63 -8.39 -25.49 31.29
C VAL A 63 -9.88 -25.86 31.30
N THR A 64 -10.66 -24.84 31.86
CA THR A 64 -12.12 -25.07 31.83
C THR A 64 -12.67 -24.88 30.40
N PHE A 65 -13.73 -25.60 30.16
CA PHE A 65 -14.40 -25.48 28.85
C PHE A 65 -14.64 -24.01 28.48
N GLN A 66 -15.04 -23.22 29.43
CA GLN A 66 -15.31 -21.79 29.15
C GLN A 66 -14.03 -21.06 28.72
N GLU A 67 -12.98 -21.37 29.39
CA GLU A 67 -11.70 -20.71 29.04
C GLU A 67 -11.24 -21.16 27.64
N PHE A 68 -11.60 -22.31 27.40
CA PHE A 68 -11.22 -22.81 26.07
C PHE A 68 -12.03 -22.11 24.99
N GLN A 69 -13.23 -22.07 25.12
CA GLN A 69 -14.07 -21.37 24.13
C GLN A 69 -13.61 -19.92 23.93
N LYS A 70 -13.21 -19.33 25.02
CA LYS A 70 -12.73 -17.94 24.88
C LYS A 70 -11.45 -17.87 24.04
N LEU A 71 -10.61 -18.82 24.30
CA LEU A 71 -9.33 -18.80 23.55
C LEU A 71 -9.56 -19.14 22.08
N ALA A 72 -10.41 -20.05 21.89
CA ALA A 72 -10.74 -20.37 20.50
C ALA A 72 -11.35 -19.16 19.77
N GLY A 73 -12.24 -18.50 20.46
CA GLY A 73 -12.80 -17.27 19.87
C GLY A 73 -11.72 -16.22 19.57
N LEU A 74 -10.86 -16.07 20.52
CA LEU A 74 -9.79 -15.08 20.31
C LEU A 74 -8.90 -15.47 19.11
N ARG A 75 -8.58 -16.71 19.07
CA ARG A 75 -7.74 -17.15 17.94
C ARG A 75 -8.44 -16.86 16.60
N GLU A 76 -9.65 -17.26 16.55
CA GLU A 76 -10.39 -16.99 15.30
C GLU A 76 -10.40 -15.49 14.98
N LYS A 77 -10.64 -14.72 15.93
CA LYS A 77 -10.62 -13.27 15.70
C LYS A 77 -9.24 -12.80 15.21
N LEU A 78 -8.25 -13.34 15.88
CA LEU A 78 -6.91 -12.89 15.47
C LEU A 78 -6.59 -13.38 14.05
N GLU A 79 -7.03 -14.55 13.77
CA GLU A 79 -6.78 -15.05 12.40
C GLU A 79 -7.50 -14.17 11.36
N ARG A 80 -8.63 -13.83 11.69
CA ARG A 80 -9.34 -12.93 10.76
C ARG A 80 -8.62 -11.58 10.63
N GLN A 81 -8.20 -11.11 11.77
CA GLN A 81 -7.50 -9.81 11.70
C GLN A 81 -6.20 -9.94 10.88
N MET A 82 -5.60 -11.07 11.03
CA MET A 82 -4.36 -11.25 10.25
C MET A 82 -4.69 -11.29 8.75
N GLU A 83 -5.67 -12.00 8.44
CA GLU A 83 -6.05 -12.06 7.01
C GLU A 83 -6.41 -10.67 6.47
N GLU A 84 -7.16 -9.97 7.24
CA GLU A 84 -7.49 -8.60 6.80
C GLU A 84 -6.23 -7.74 6.65
N ALA A 85 -5.37 -7.86 7.64
CA ALA A 85 -4.14 -7.05 7.55
C ALA A 85 -3.31 -7.46 6.32
N GLU A 86 -3.30 -8.71 6.04
CA GLU A 86 -2.54 -9.16 4.86
C GLU A 86 -3.19 -8.61 3.57
N GLN A 87 -4.42 -8.65 3.51
CA GLN A 87 -5.10 -8.07 2.34
C GLN A 87 -4.81 -6.57 2.21
N GLU A 88 -4.87 -5.91 3.30
CA GLU A 88 -4.55 -4.46 3.24
C GLU A 88 -3.12 -4.23 2.77
N LEU A 89 -2.27 -5.04 3.24
CA LEU A 89 -0.88 -4.89 2.80
C LEU A 89 -0.77 -5.13 1.28
N SER A 90 -1.43 -6.12 0.83
CA SER A 90 -1.40 -6.39 -0.62
C SER A 90 -1.96 -5.20 -1.42
N GLU A 91 -3.03 -4.69 -0.99
CA GLU A 91 -3.59 -3.51 -1.70
C GLU A 91 -2.64 -2.32 -1.64
N ALA A 92 -2.06 -2.11 -0.54
CA ALA A 92 -1.11 -0.97 -0.43
C ALA A 92 0.09 -1.19 -1.36
N GLU A 93 0.52 -2.36 -1.44
CA GLU A 93 1.67 -2.61 -2.33
C GLU A 93 1.29 -2.36 -3.80
N GLU A 94 0.13 -2.76 -4.10
CA GLU A 94 -0.33 -2.48 -5.48
C GLU A 94 -0.42 -0.98 -5.73
N ARG A 95 -0.97 -0.30 -4.82
CA ARG A 95 -1.01 1.18 -5.00
C ARG A 95 0.39 1.77 -5.12
N SER A 96 1.21 1.26 -4.29
CA SER A 96 2.60 1.79 -4.35
C SER A 96 3.22 1.48 -5.72
N ARG A 97 2.99 0.36 -6.20
CA ARG A 97 3.52 0.00 -7.53
C ARG A 97 2.96 0.93 -8.61
N LYS A 98 1.72 1.19 -8.59
CA LYS A 98 1.13 2.11 -9.59
C LYS A 98 1.72 3.52 -9.47
N ALA A 99 1.85 3.95 -8.27
CA ALA A 99 2.43 5.29 -8.09
C ALA A 99 3.86 5.36 -8.63
N ARG A 100 4.55 4.32 -8.37
CA ARG A 100 5.94 4.33 -8.87
C ARG A 100 5.97 4.32 -10.40
N ALA A 101 5.16 3.56 -10.96
CA ALA A 101 5.07 3.57 -12.43
C ALA A 101 4.72 4.96 -12.96
N LYS A 102 3.82 5.58 -12.33
CA LYS A 102 3.48 6.96 -12.74
C LYS A 102 4.70 7.88 -12.63
N VAL A 103 5.36 7.77 -11.57
CA VAL A 103 6.55 8.64 -11.41
C VAL A 103 7.54 8.38 -12.55
N ARG A 104 7.69 7.15 -12.84
CA ARG A 104 8.63 6.83 -13.93
C ARG A 104 8.16 7.45 -15.25
N ARG A 105 6.92 7.34 -15.48
CA ARG A 105 6.40 7.95 -16.73
C ARG A 105 6.63 9.46 -16.75
N ILE A 106 6.30 10.00 -15.69
CA ILE A 106 6.48 11.46 -15.64
C ILE A 106 7.96 11.81 -15.82
N ARG A 107 8.76 11.10 -15.28
CA ARG A 107 10.20 11.40 -15.44
C ARG A 107 10.63 11.30 -16.91
N LYS A 108 10.10 10.34 -17.48
CA LYS A 108 10.44 10.21 -18.91
C LYS A 108 9.96 11.43 -19.70
N VAL A 109 8.76 11.77 -19.46
CA VAL A 109 8.23 12.96 -20.18
C VAL A 109 9.07 14.19 -19.84
N LEU A 110 9.37 14.30 -18.63
CA LEU A 110 10.20 15.46 -18.26
C LEU A 110 11.54 15.47 -19.02
N ARG A 111 12.14 14.40 -19.11
CA ARG A 111 13.44 14.35 -19.82
C ARG A 111 13.26 14.73 -21.29
N ARG A 112 12.22 14.25 -21.87
CA ARG A 112 11.98 14.63 -23.28
C ARG A 112 11.74 16.14 -23.42
N ALA A 113 10.97 16.64 -22.55
CA ALA A 113 10.73 18.09 -22.59
C ALA A 113 12.02 18.89 -22.43
N GLU A 114 12.82 18.38 -21.53
CA GLU A 114 14.10 19.12 -21.33
C GLU A 114 14.97 19.07 -22.58
N THR A 115 15.00 17.95 -23.17
CA THR A 115 15.80 17.86 -24.43
C THR A 115 15.22 18.77 -25.51
N THR A 116 13.94 18.71 -25.67
CA THR A 116 13.32 19.59 -26.68
C THR A 116 13.59 21.07 -26.37
N GLU A 117 13.47 21.41 -25.13
CA GLU A 117 13.76 22.81 -24.75
C GLU A 117 15.19 23.20 -25.13
N LEU A 118 16.08 22.34 -24.86
CA LEU A 118 17.49 22.67 -25.18
C LEU A 118 17.68 22.81 -26.69
N LYS A 119 17.09 21.96 -27.42
CA LYS A 119 17.22 22.07 -28.88
C LYS A 119 16.63 23.38 -29.41
N LYS A 120 15.49 23.68 -28.90
CA LYS A 120 14.88 24.95 -29.36
C LYS A 120 15.74 26.15 -28.98
N PHE A 121 16.21 26.04 -27.78
CA PHE A 121 17.09 27.14 -27.36
C PHE A 121 18.32 27.24 -28.27
N GLU A 122 18.92 26.13 -28.58
CA GLU A 122 20.10 26.15 -29.47
C GLU A 122 19.73 26.70 -30.85
N TRP A 123 18.66 26.26 -31.35
CA TRP A 123 18.20 26.80 -32.64
C TRP A 123 18.03 28.32 -32.58
N GLU A 124 17.38 28.82 -31.54
CA GLU A 124 17.16 30.29 -31.43
C GLU A 124 18.50 31.02 -31.36
N VAL A 125 19.42 30.47 -30.58
CA VAL A 125 20.73 31.16 -30.47
C VAL A 125 21.39 31.19 -31.86
N ALA A 126 21.36 30.10 -32.55
CA ALA A 126 21.94 30.07 -33.91
C ALA A 126 21.22 31.06 -34.85
N SER A 127 19.92 31.07 -34.79
CA SER A 127 19.15 32.02 -35.62
C SER A 127 19.54 33.47 -35.32
N LEU A 128 19.70 33.80 -34.05
CA LEU A 128 20.09 35.19 -33.71
C LEU A 128 21.51 35.49 -34.22
N GLU A 129 22.42 34.56 -34.06
CA GLU A 129 23.79 34.80 -34.56
C GLU A 129 23.78 35.05 -36.08
N GLU A 130 22.97 34.28 -36.80
CA GLU A 130 22.86 34.51 -38.25
C GLU A 130 22.26 35.90 -38.55
N ALA A 131 21.16 36.27 -37.85
CA ALA A 131 20.57 37.61 -38.05
C ALA A 131 21.59 38.72 -37.79
N GLU A 132 22.45 38.53 -36.77
CA GLU A 132 23.47 39.57 -36.49
C GLU A 132 24.49 39.63 -37.64
N LYS A 133 24.87 38.51 -38.17
CA LYS A 133 25.82 38.54 -39.31
C LYS A 133 25.21 39.27 -40.51
N ILE A 134 23.98 39.07 -40.74
CA ILE A 134 23.33 39.75 -41.89
C ILE A 134 23.22 41.26 -41.58
N ASP A 135 22.81 41.66 -40.37
CA ASP A 135 22.73 43.08 -40.01
C ASP A 135 24.12 43.73 -39.95
N GLY A 136 25.17 43.06 -39.53
CA GLY A 136 26.56 43.58 -39.55
C GLY A 136 27.06 43.78 -40.99
N PHE A 137 26.54 43.02 -42.03
CA PHE A 137 26.88 43.22 -43.45
C PHE A 137 26.07 44.37 -44.06
N ARG A 138 24.92 44.73 -43.49
CA ARG A 138 24.09 45.86 -43.94
C ARG A 138 24.58 47.18 -43.34
N GLU A 139 25.36 47.23 -42.30
CA GLU A 139 25.87 48.49 -41.72
C GLU A 139 27.27 48.80 -42.26
N GLU A 140 27.93 48.08 -43.24
CA GLU A 140 29.17 48.53 -43.92
C GLU A 140 28.86 48.96 -45.36
N SER A 141 27.59 49.31 -45.70
CA SER A 141 27.33 50.06 -46.94
C SER A 141 27.27 51.57 -46.65
N PRO A 142 28.39 52.38 -47.13
CA PRO A 142 28.44 53.84 -46.93
C PRO A 142 27.25 54.55 -47.57
N ALA A 143 26.29 55.18 -46.71
CA ALA A 143 25.70 56.54 -46.68
C ALA A 143 24.88 56.80 -47.96
N ALA A 144 23.64 56.40 -47.98
CA ALA A 144 22.75 57.34 -48.72
C ALA A 144 21.68 57.88 -47.77
N ALA A 145 22.01 58.92 -46.92
CA ALA A 145 21.27 60.14 -46.55
C ALA A 145 19.85 60.12 -47.13
N VAL A 146 18.95 59.41 -46.48
CA VAL A 146 17.50 59.65 -46.76
C VAL A 146 16.92 60.49 -45.62
N SER A 147 17.04 61.82 -45.67
CA SER A 147 16.18 62.91 -45.19
C SER A 147 14.79 62.41 -44.81
N LEU A 148 14.58 62.22 -43.51
CA LEU A 148 13.36 62.00 -42.71
C LEU A 148 12.46 63.24 -42.73
N PRO A 149 11.19 63.14 -43.27
CA PRO A 149 10.27 64.21 -42.80
C PRO A 149 9.57 63.82 -41.50
N ASP A 150 9.84 64.63 -40.48
CA ASP A 150 9.13 65.18 -39.30
C ASP A 150 7.62 64.96 -39.40
N GLN A 151 7.24 63.71 -38.96
CA GLN A 151 5.77 63.62 -38.74
C GLN A 151 5.50 63.39 -37.25
N SER A 152 5.36 64.46 -36.43
CA SER A 152 4.44 64.83 -35.34
C SER A 152 3.29 63.82 -35.21
N VAL A 153 3.50 62.82 -34.31
CA VAL A 153 2.41 61.94 -33.84
C VAL A 153 1.68 62.65 -32.67
N PRO A 154 0.37 63.03 -32.83
CA PRO A 154 -0.44 63.35 -31.65
C PRO A 154 -0.95 62.08 -30.95
N GLY A 155 -0.44 61.93 -29.71
CA GLY A 155 -1.10 61.79 -28.39
C GLY A 155 -2.46 61.12 -28.50
N ASN A 156 -2.41 59.78 -28.28
CA ASN A 156 -3.62 59.42 -27.49
C ASN A 156 -3.45 58.03 -26.88
N PRO A 157 -4.22 57.92 -25.73
CA PRO A 157 -4.29 57.55 -24.30
C PRO A 157 -4.73 56.09 -24.11
N LEU A 158 -3.93 55.36 -23.34
CA LEU A 158 -4.01 54.50 -22.14
C LEU A 158 -5.37 53.80 -22.06
N MET A 159 -5.49 52.62 -22.62
CA MET A 159 -6.60 51.69 -22.33
C MET A 159 -6.19 50.74 -21.19
N GLU A 160 -6.54 51.07 -19.93
CA GLU A 160 -6.96 50.41 -18.67
C GLU A 160 -7.66 49.07 -18.94
N PHE A 161 -6.94 47.99 -18.63
CA PHE A 161 -7.47 46.62 -18.49
C PHE A 161 -8.06 46.43 -17.08
N PRO A 162 -9.32 45.86 -16.94
CA PRO A 162 -9.77 45.41 -15.62
C PRO A 162 -9.38 43.94 -15.35
N LEU A 163 -8.60 43.72 -14.27
CA LEU A 163 -8.31 42.65 -13.29
C LEU A 163 -9.59 42.09 -12.68
N GLU A 164 -10.13 41.06 -13.27
CA GLU A 164 -11.16 40.30 -12.50
C GLU A 164 -10.50 39.14 -11.76
N ALA A 165 -10.41 39.20 -10.42
CA ALA A 165 -10.52 38.37 -9.20
C ALA A 165 -11.44 37.16 -9.43
#